data_AF-A0A7W2YPQ5-F1
#
_entry.id   AF-A0A7W2YPQ5-F1
#
_cell.length_a   1.000
_cell.length_b   1.000
_cell.length_c   1.000
_cell.angle_alpha   90.00
_cell.angle_beta   90.00
_cell.angle_gamma   90.00
#
_symmetry.space_group_name_H-M   'P 1'
#
loop_
_entity.id
_entity.type
_entity.pdbx_description
1 polymer ?
#
loop_
_entity_poly.entity_id
_entity_poly.type
_entity_poly.pdbx_seq_one_letter_code
_entity_poly.pdbx_strand_id
1 'polypeptide(L)'
;SVTLNLTVTDDDTVTVTWLQQSGVSVILSDTSANSPTFTAPSVDTDTTLVFQASVDDGVNTAVTDTVSILVSDIDTVATASPWIINNTTTSTYMDNAVEDVQSTETVTVDNVEYTYVEATGIPKYNVTITQDMIDTLNSRPRASSDFIAGATTAVAGELVEFGANIGYNSSTENCPDTGGDGYWPPGPGCPTKQTVEAYIVNEPTELAEDEVCETGLGTIGLMVNGAAIFNWGDGMSYGTNEWYNLAPFAEQYDVGICGGHAANGEYHHHFYTSCLATLLGDAGDDHSPLYGFAADGYPLYGPYESDEQLAVSGWQKRDYAAATTEGGCGTAGERTCVLVNQYDISEGVVDATSDGPTIGQSVSTLSGNSIPATDGYYLEDYYYAQAEVTGAVLDEHNGHDTNDGKGYHYHLTLSEDAGVLTPSFPFMMGPRFKGEIPDNSFGSCDTGAGAGGPPPRP
;
A
#
# COMPACT_ATOMS: atom_id res chain seq x y z
N SER A 1 1.22 -28.48 -2.65
CA SER A 1 1.29 -29.94 -2.38
C SER A 1 1.03 -30.69 -3.67
N VAL A 2 1.83 -31.71 -4.01
CA VAL A 2 1.73 -32.53 -5.24
C VAL A 2 1.15 -33.91 -4.90
N THR A 3 0.23 -34.43 -5.71
CA THR A 3 -0.37 -35.76 -5.54
C THR A 3 0.05 -36.69 -6.67
N LEU A 4 0.57 -37.88 -6.35
CA LEU A 4 0.86 -38.93 -7.33
C LEU A 4 -0.36 -39.84 -7.41
N ASN A 5 -0.99 -40.03 -8.57
CA ASN A 5 -2.17 -40.89 -8.68
C ASN A 5 -1.84 -42.20 -9.41
N LEU A 6 -2.10 -43.33 -8.75
CA LEU A 6 -2.02 -44.67 -9.32
C LEU A 6 -3.42 -45.26 -9.48
N THR A 7 -3.68 -45.83 -10.65
CA THR A 7 -4.88 -46.66 -10.90
C THR A 7 -4.45 -48.09 -11.17
N VAL A 8 -5.00 -49.04 -10.43
CA VAL A 8 -4.73 -50.48 -10.57
C VAL A 8 -6.03 -51.21 -10.83
N THR A 9 -6.02 -52.15 -11.76
CA THR A 9 -7.13 -53.08 -12.00
C THR A 9 -6.58 -54.50 -11.92
N ASP A 10 -7.06 -55.25 -10.95
CA ASP A 10 -6.70 -56.63 -10.67
C ASP A 10 -7.92 -57.36 -10.09
N ASP A 11 -8.04 -58.66 -10.27
CA ASP A 11 -9.11 -59.47 -9.69
C ASP A 11 -8.84 -59.88 -8.22
N ASP A 12 -7.61 -59.66 -7.74
CA ASP A 12 -7.18 -59.87 -6.36
C ASP A 12 -6.81 -58.56 -5.64
N THR A 13 -6.47 -58.68 -4.34
CA THR A 13 -5.97 -57.54 -3.55
C THR A 13 -4.49 -57.34 -3.84
N VAL A 14 -4.12 -56.09 -4.15
CA VAL A 14 -2.73 -55.72 -4.47
C VAL A 14 -2.06 -54.96 -3.33
N THR A 15 -0.74 -55.06 -3.26
CA THR A 15 0.12 -54.21 -2.43
C THR A 15 0.85 -53.21 -3.31
N VAL A 16 0.74 -51.93 -2.97
CA VAL A 16 1.44 -50.84 -3.65
C VAL A 16 2.65 -50.40 -2.83
N THR A 17 3.75 -50.08 -3.49
CA THR A 17 4.92 -49.44 -2.87
C THR A 17 5.48 -48.37 -3.79
N TRP A 18 5.64 -47.16 -3.25
CA TRP A 18 6.29 -46.04 -3.92
C TRP A 18 7.74 -45.89 -3.50
N LEU A 19 8.62 -45.68 -4.49
CA LEU A 19 10.02 -45.36 -4.29
C LEU A 19 10.41 -44.16 -5.14
N GLN A 20 11.04 -43.16 -4.53
CA GLN A 20 11.73 -42.11 -5.29
C GLN A 20 13.05 -42.66 -5.83
N GLN A 21 13.22 -42.63 -7.15
CA GLN A 21 14.40 -43.18 -7.83
C GLN A 21 15.49 -42.14 -8.04
N SER A 22 15.13 -40.87 -8.28
CA SER A 22 16.07 -39.79 -8.52
C SER A 22 15.49 -38.41 -8.18
N GLY A 23 16.38 -37.42 -8.14
CA GLY A 23 16.07 -36.02 -7.81
C GLY A 23 16.30 -35.71 -6.32
N VAL A 24 15.90 -34.51 -5.89
CA VAL A 24 15.95 -34.09 -4.49
C VAL A 24 14.98 -34.92 -3.65
N SER A 25 15.47 -35.49 -2.56
CA SER A 25 14.67 -36.38 -1.70
C SER A 25 13.48 -35.64 -1.10
N VAL A 26 12.28 -36.24 -1.22
CA VAL A 26 11.06 -35.75 -0.56
C VAL A 26 10.45 -36.81 0.35
N ILE A 27 9.59 -36.38 1.28
CA ILE A 27 8.85 -37.27 2.16
C ILE A 27 7.44 -37.45 1.59
N LEU A 28 7.08 -38.69 1.24
CA LEU A 28 5.71 -39.04 0.85
C LEU A 28 4.84 -39.20 2.10
N SER A 29 3.57 -38.82 2.03
CA SER A 29 2.61 -38.96 3.13
C SER A 29 2.36 -40.42 3.53
N ASP A 30 2.31 -41.33 2.56
CA ASP A 30 2.24 -42.78 2.76
C ASP A 30 2.79 -43.50 1.53
N THR A 31 3.90 -44.21 1.66
CA THR A 31 4.52 -44.94 0.52
C THR A 31 3.70 -46.14 0.03
N SER A 32 2.61 -46.52 0.71
CA SER A 32 1.76 -47.67 0.35
C SER A 32 0.38 -47.26 -0.19
N ALA A 33 0.07 -45.97 -0.25
CA ALA A 33 -1.20 -45.46 -0.75
C ALA A 33 -1.26 -45.43 -2.29
N ASN A 34 -2.46 -45.50 -2.86
CA ASN A 34 -2.67 -45.28 -4.31
C ASN A 34 -2.45 -43.81 -4.70
N SER A 35 -2.66 -42.89 -3.76
CA SER A 35 -2.56 -41.44 -3.99
C SER A 35 -1.71 -40.72 -2.92
N PRO A 36 -0.41 -41.02 -2.79
CA PRO A 36 0.45 -40.30 -1.86
C PRO A 36 0.65 -38.85 -2.29
N THR A 37 0.97 -38.01 -1.32
CA THR A 37 1.26 -36.59 -1.53
C THR A 37 2.64 -36.25 -1.00
N PHE A 38 3.25 -35.21 -1.57
CA PHE A 38 4.48 -34.63 -1.05
C PHE A 38 4.50 -33.12 -1.31
N THR A 39 5.35 -32.41 -0.57
CA THR A 39 5.65 -30.99 -0.83
C THR A 39 6.82 -30.92 -1.80
N ALA A 40 6.66 -30.20 -2.92
CA ALA A 40 7.75 -29.99 -3.87
C ALA A 40 8.94 -29.32 -3.17
N PRO A 41 10.19 -29.81 -3.35
CA PRO A 41 11.36 -29.23 -2.73
C PRO A 41 11.76 -27.93 -3.45
N SER A 42 12.48 -27.05 -2.76
CA SER A 42 13.20 -25.96 -3.43
C SER A 42 14.41 -26.51 -4.20
N VAL A 43 14.69 -25.96 -5.39
CA VAL A 43 15.75 -26.41 -6.30
C VAL A 43 16.44 -25.21 -6.93
N ASP A 44 17.76 -25.28 -7.11
CA ASP A 44 18.57 -24.16 -7.64
C ASP A 44 18.69 -24.15 -9.18
N THR A 45 18.14 -25.18 -9.83
CA THR A 45 17.99 -25.33 -11.29
C THR A 45 16.86 -26.32 -11.56
N ASP A 46 16.15 -26.18 -12.69
CA ASP A 46 15.05 -27.06 -13.11
C ASP A 46 15.43 -28.53 -12.86
N THR A 47 14.74 -29.17 -11.91
CA THR A 47 15.10 -30.50 -11.41
C THR A 47 13.93 -31.45 -11.56
N THR A 48 14.16 -32.58 -12.23
CA THR A 48 13.16 -33.64 -12.36
C THR A 48 13.25 -34.65 -11.21
N LEU A 49 12.15 -34.85 -10.50
CA LEU A 49 11.97 -35.94 -9.54
C LEU A 49 11.34 -37.14 -10.25
N VAL A 50 11.84 -38.35 -10.00
CA VAL A 50 11.29 -39.58 -10.59
C VAL A 50 10.82 -40.51 -9.48
N PHE A 51 9.56 -40.92 -9.58
CA PHE A 51 8.94 -41.88 -8.66
C PHE A 51 8.55 -43.13 -9.42
N GLN A 52 8.73 -44.29 -8.78
CA GLN A 52 8.25 -45.57 -9.26
C GLN A 52 7.22 -46.14 -8.29
N ALA A 53 6.06 -46.53 -8.83
CA ALA A 53 5.13 -47.40 -8.15
C ALA A 53 5.46 -48.86 -8.51
N SER A 54 5.43 -49.74 -7.51
CA SER A 54 5.46 -51.20 -7.68
C SER A 54 4.17 -51.78 -7.13
N VAL A 55 3.51 -52.61 -7.92
CA VAL A 55 2.23 -53.26 -7.58
C VAL A 55 2.44 -54.77 -7.61
N ASP A 56 2.17 -55.42 -6.49
CA ASP A 56 2.36 -56.86 -6.28
C ASP A 56 1.03 -57.50 -5.85
N ASP A 57 0.58 -58.52 -6.57
CA ASP A 57 -0.61 -59.33 -6.28
C ASP A 57 -0.27 -60.59 -5.44
N GLY A 58 1.01 -60.83 -5.16
CA GLY A 58 1.53 -61.99 -4.44
C GLY A 58 1.56 -63.29 -5.25
N VAL A 59 1.19 -63.26 -6.53
CA VAL A 59 1.09 -64.43 -7.41
C VAL A 59 1.97 -64.28 -8.64
N ASN A 60 1.82 -63.17 -9.34
CA ASN A 60 2.57 -62.83 -10.55
C ASN A 60 3.80 -61.98 -10.21
N THR A 61 4.61 -61.70 -11.23
CA THR A 61 5.72 -60.77 -11.05
C THR A 61 5.17 -59.36 -10.89
N ALA A 62 5.60 -58.65 -9.85
CA ALA A 62 5.19 -57.28 -9.60
C ALA A 62 5.38 -56.39 -10.83
N VAL A 63 4.37 -55.59 -11.14
CA VAL A 63 4.40 -54.63 -12.24
C VAL A 63 4.80 -53.26 -11.70
N THR A 64 5.58 -52.52 -12.48
CA THR A 64 6.03 -51.18 -12.09
C THR A 64 5.63 -50.14 -13.10
N ASP A 65 5.39 -48.93 -12.61
CA ASP A 65 5.16 -47.75 -13.44
C ASP A 65 5.93 -46.56 -12.86
N THR A 66 6.27 -45.59 -13.71
CA THR A 66 7.11 -44.45 -13.34
C THR A 66 6.45 -43.14 -13.72
N VAL A 67 6.57 -42.15 -12.84
CA VAL A 67 6.15 -40.76 -13.10
C VAL A 67 7.32 -39.82 -12.88
N SER A 68 7.47 -38.86 -13.78
CA SER A 68 8.47 -37.80 -13.69
C SER A 68 7.78 -36.46 -13.43
N ILE A 69 8.22 -35.76 -12.40
CA ILE A 69 7.72 -34.44 -12.02
C ILE A 69 8.86 -33.45 -12.23
N LEU A 70 8.70 -32.52 -13.17
CA LEU A 70 9.61 -31.38 -13.29
C LEU A 70 9.29 -30.39 -12.18
N VAL A 71 10.25 -30.17 -11.29
CA VAL A 71 10.25 -29.04 -10.36
C VAL A 71 11.03 -27.95 -11.06
N SER A 72 10.32 -26.92 -11.52
CA SER A 72 10.99 -25.76 -12.10
C SER A 72 11.81 -25.05 -11.04
N ASP A 73 13.03 -24.69 -11.41
CA ASP A 73 13.74 -23.62 -10.75
C ASP A 73 13.02 -22.33 -11.06
N ILE A 74 12.63 -21.68 -9.99
CA ILE A 74 12.16 -20.32 -10.06
C ILE A 74 13.41 -19.46 -10.13
N ASP A 75 13.94 -19.24 -11.34
CA ASP A 75 15.07 -18.34 -11.62
C ASP A 75 14.83 -17.04 -10.84
N THR A 76 15.60 -16.81 -9.78
CA THR A 76 15.43 -15.68 -8.87
C THR A 76 16.06 -14.43 -9.48
N VAL A 77 15.59 -14.05 -10.66
CA VAL A 77 15.54 -12.63 -11.01
C VAL A 77 14.20 -12.12 -10.48
N ALA A 78 14.17 -11.74 -9.20
CA ALA A 78 13.04 -11.14 -8.50
C ALA A 78 11.76 -12.00 -8.36
N THR A 79 11.84 -13.08 -7.60
CA THR A 79 10.78 -13.41 -6.61
C THR A 79 11.43 -14.01 -5.37
N ALA A 80 12.23 -13.19 -4.70
CA ALA A 80 12.71 -13.41 -3.35
C ALA A 80 12.58 -12.06 -2.66
N SER A 81 11.65 -11.94 -1.72
CA SER A 81 11.22 -10.68 -1.10
C SER A 81 10.35 -9.80 -2.05
N PRO A 82 9.23 -9.22 -1.57
CA PRO A 82 8.38 -8.33 -2.36
C PRO A 82 9.04 -6.99 -2.73
N TRP A 83 10.28 -6.78 -2.31
CA TRP A 83 11.01 -5.52 -2.39
C TRP A 83 11.70 -5.33 -3.74
N ILE A 84 11.68 -4.09 -4.22
CA ILE A 84 12.39 -3.67 -5.42
C ILE A 84 13.83 -3.35 -5.01
N ILE A 85 14.70 -4.36 -5.13
CA ILE A 85 16.12 -4.23 -4.75
C ILE A 85 16.93 -3.58 -5.88
N ASN A 86 17.64 -2.51 -5.55
CA ASN A 86 18.63 -1.86 -6.41
C ASN A 86 19.84 -1.35 -5.61
N ASN A 87 21.03 -1.82 -6.02
CA ASN A 87 22.30 -1.53 -5.35
C ASN A 87 23.30 -0.81 -6.29
N THR A 88 22.87 -0.48 -7.50
CA THR A 88 23.79 -0.05 -8.57
C THR A 88 23.34 1.21 -9.29
N THR A 89 22.03 1.38 -9.52
CA THR A 89 21.50 2.60 -10.15
C THR A 89 21.38 3.68 -9.10
N THR A 90 21.97 4.83 -9.40
CA THR A 90 21.82 6.03 -8.57
C THR A 90 20.99 7.07 -9.30
N SER A 91 20.24 7.86 -8.55
CA SER A 91 19.56 9.04 -9.07
C SER A 91 20.55 9.95 -9.80
N THR A 92 20.16 10.39 -10.98
CA THR A 92 20.89 11.39 -11.77
C THR A 92 20.79 12.79 -11.15
N TYR A 93 19.83 12.98 -10.25
CA TYR A 93 19.40 14.26 -9.71
C TYR A 93 19.74 14.42 -8.23
N MET A 94 19.85 13.32 -7.47
CA MET A 94 20.34 13.35 -6.09
C MET A 94 21.75 12.76 -5.95
N ASP A 95 22.66 13.53 -5.35
CA ASP A 95 24.08 13.17 -5.22
C ASP A 95 24.29 11.80 -4.56
N ASN A 96 24.71 10.82 -5.38
CA ASN A 96 24.98 9.43 -4.98
C ASN A 96 23.84 8.76 -4.18
N ALA A 97 22.59 9.10 -4.45
CA ALA A 97 21.43 8.40 -3.89
C ALA A 97 21.20 7.12 -4.71
N VAL A 98 21.44 5.95 -4.12
CA VAL A 98 21.06 4.67 -4.74
C VAL A 98 19.55 4.54 -4.63
N GLU A 99 18.86 4.37 -5.75
CA GLU A 99 17.39 4.34 -5.75
C GLU A 99 16.86 3.00 -5.22
N ASP A 100 15.60 2.99 -4.80
CA ASP A 100 14.85 1.87 -4.24
C ASP A 100 15.48 1.28 -2.96
N VAL A 101 15.25 0.00 -2.70
CA VAL A 101 15.76 -0.73 -1.52
C VAL A 101 17.15 -1.30 -1.80
N GLN A 102 18.08 -1.18 -0.86
CA GLN A 102 19.44 -1.69 -1.01
C GLN A 102 19.62 -3.08 -0.39
N SER A 103 18.90 -3.39 0.68
CA SER A 103 18.94 -4.73 1.28
C SER A 103 17.70 -5.03 2.10
N THR A 104 17.41 -6.33 2.20
CA THR A 104 16.38 -6.88 3.09
C THR A 104 16.93 -8.15 3.74
N GLU A 105 16.82 -8.26 5.05
CA GLU A 105 17.33 -9.42 5.80
C GLU A 105 16.38 -9.82 6.92
N THR A 106 16.22 -11.12 7.15
CA THR A 106 15.52 -11.60 8.35
C THR A 106 16.45 -11.48 9.55
N VAL A 107 16.02 -10.74 10.56
CA VAL A 107 16.76 -10.52 11.81
C VAL A 107 15.90 -10.90 13.01
N THR A 108 16.53 -11.36 14.09
CA THR A 108 15.84 -11.61 15.36
C THR A 108 16.31 -10.62 16.41
N VAL A 109 15.38 -9.83 16.95
CA VAL A 109 15.63 -8.89 18.06
C VAL A 109 14.72 -9.29 19.21
N ASP A 110 15.30 -9.53 20.39
CA ASP A 110 14.57 -9.91 21.61
C ASP A 110 13.56 -11.07 21.41
N ASN A 111 13.97 -12.09 20.63
CA ASN A 111 13.19 -13.27 20.23
C ASN A 111 11.99 -13.01 19.29
N VAL A 112 11.88 -11.80 18.74
CA VAL A 112 10.92 -11.48 17.68
C VAL A 112 11.65 -11.44 16.35
N GLU A 113 11.06 -12.07 15.33
CA GLU A 113 11.62 -12.10 13.98
C GLU A 113 11.07 -10.92 13.16
N TYR A 114 11.97 -10.18 12.52
CA TYR A 114 11.68 -9.03 11.68
C TYR A 114 12.31 -9.21 10.31
N THR A 115 11.69 -8.61 9.31
CA THR A 115 12.33 -8.22 8.07
C THR A 115 12.95 -6.84 8.28
N TYR A 116 14.27 -6.79 8.38
CA TYR A 116 15.04 -5.55 8.31
C TYR A 116 15.14 -5.09 6.86
N VAL A 117 14.95 -3.79 6.61
CA VAL A 117 15.02 -3.16 5.30
C VAL A 117 15.93 -1.93 5.38
N GLU A 118 16.90 -1.85 4.48
CA GLU A 118 17.73 -0.66 4.27
C GLU A 118 17.39 -0.06 2.90
N ALA A 119 16.98 1.20 2.87
CA ALA A 119 16.66 1.94 1.65
C ALA A 119 17.16 3.40 1.74
N THR A 120 17.33 4.09 0.62
CA THR A 120 17.59 5.54 0.65
C THR A 120 16.33 6.38 0.81
N GLY A 121 15.14 5.76 0.75
CA GLY A 121 13.87 6.47 0.67
C GLY A 121 13.61 7.14 -0.68
N ILE A 122 14.46 6.90 -1.69
CA ILE A 122 14.31 7.48 -3.03
C ILE A 122 13.86 6.40 -4.01
N PRO A 123 12.66 6.48 -4.59
CA PRO A 123 12.20 5.49 -5.55
C PRO A 123 12.70 5.79 -6.98
N LYS A 124 12.89 4.73 -7.77
CA LYS A 124 13.16 4.83 -9.20
C LYS A 124 11.86 4.94 -10.00
N TYR A 125 11.24 6.11 -9.95
CA TYR A 125 10.08 6.39 -10.78
C TYR A 125 10.47 6.90 -12.16
N ASN A 126 10.23 6.06 -13.15
CA ASN A 126 10.35 6.40 -14.56
C ASN A 126 8.96 6.50 -15.18
N VAL A 127 8.63 7.69 -15.68
CA VAL A 127 7.28 7.97 -16.20
C VAL A 127 7.38 8.36 -17.67
N THR A 128 6.64 7.66 -18.53
CA THR A 128 6.46 8.12 -19.90
C THR A 128 5.32 9.13 -19.92
N ILE A 129 5.63 10.40 -20.15
CA ILE A 129 4.64 11.49 -20.11
C ILE A 129 3.62 11.30 -21.23
N THR A 130 2.33 11.36 -20.88
CA THR A 130 1.23 11.34 -21.85
C THR A 130 0.71 12.76 -22.13
N GLN A 131 -0.08 12.92 -23.18
CA GLN A 131 -0.73 14.21 -23.45
C GLN A 131 -1.72 14.57 -22.33
N ASP A 132 -2.45 13.59 -21.80
CA ASP A 132 -3.39 13.81 -20.69
C ASP A 132 -2.69 14.33 -19.44
N MET A 133 -1.51 13.80 -19.11
CA MET A 133 -0.69 14.31 -18.01
C MET A 133 -0.27 15.77 -18.23
N ILE A 134 0.14 16.12 -19.45
CA ILE A 134 0.49 17.51 -19.81
C ILE A 134 -0.72 18.43 -19.67
N ASP A 135 -1.89 17.98 -20.13
CA ASP A 135 -3.12 18.73 -20.03
C ASP A 135 -3.53 18.93 -18.56
N THR A 136 -3.40 17.90 -17.71
CA THR A 136 -3.61 18.01 -16.26
C THR A 136 -2.64 19.02 -15.64
N LEU A 137 -1.33 18.92 -15.90
CA LEU A 137 -0.33 19.85 -15.38
C LEU A 137 -0.63 21.30 -15.78
N ASN A 138 -1.00 21.53 -17.05
CA ASN A 138 -1.30 22.86 -17.55
C ASN A 138 -2.68 23.39 -17.13
N SER A 139 -3.59 22.51 -16.69
CA SER A 139 -4.92 22.88 -16.17
C SER A 139 -4.93 23.28 -14.69
N ARG A 140 -3.78 23.15 -14.01
CA ARG A 140 -3.64 23.53 -12.59
C ARG A 140 -4.11 24.97 -12.36
N PRO A 141 -4.82 25.25 -11.25
CA PRO A 141 -5.37 26.59 -10.97
C PRO A 141 -4.33 27.71 -11.02
N ARG A 142 -3.09 27.39 -10.66
CA ARG A 142 -1.97 28.32 -10.58
C ARG A 142 -0.85 28.03 -11.58
N ALA A 143 -1.13 27.33 -12.69
CA ALA A 143 -0.13 26.96 -13.71
C ALA A 143 0.79 28.13 -14.14
N SER A 144 0.25 29.35 -14.27
CA SER A 144 1.02 30.54 -14.63
C SER A 144 2.13 30.93 -13.64
N SER A 145 2.01 30.54 -12.38
CA SER A 145 3.03 30.73 -11.33
C SER A 145 3.71 29.44 -10.92
N ASP A 146 3.04 28.30 -11.09
CA ASP A 146 3.58 27.00 -10.76
C ASP A 146 4.72 26.61 -11.69
N PHE A 147 4.65 27.04 -12.96
CA PHE A 147 5.72 26.81 -13.93
C PHE A 147 6.44 28.11 -14.30
N ILE A 148 7.75 28.04 -14.51
CA ILE A 148 8.58 29.20 -14.86
C ILE A 148 8.10 29.83 -16.19
N ALA A 149 7.70 28.99 -17.15
CA ALA A 149 7.16 29.43 -18.44
C ALA A 149 5.63 29.64 -18.42
N GLY A 150 4.98 29.44 -17.26
CA GLY A 150 3.53 29.43 -17.10
C GLY A 150 2.82 28.17 -17.61
N ALA A 151 3.58 27.16 -18.04
CA ALA A 151 3.14 25.83 -18.46
C ALA A 151 4.31 24.84 -18.30
N THR A 152 4.02 23.54 -18.22
CA THR A 152 5.06 22.50 -18.20
C THR A 152 5.89 22.50 -19.49
N THR A 153 7.18 22.17 -19.37
CA THR A 153 8.08 21.96 -20.51
C THR A 153 8.12 20.52 -21.01
N ALA A 154 7.45 19.59 -20.30
CA ALA A 154 7.42 18.18 -20.67
C ALA A 154 6.74 17.95 -22.03
N VAL A 155 7.18 16.91 -22.73
CA VAL A 155 6.63 16.54 -24.04
C VAL A 155 6.04 15.13 -24.01
N ALA A 156 4.91 14.92 -24.70
CA ALA A 156 4.29 13.60 -24.77
C ALA A 156 5.25 12.56 -25.41
N GLY A 157 5.39 11.40 -24.77
CA GLY A 157 6.32 10.34 -25.14
C GLY A 157 7.74 10.50 -24.55
N GLU A 158 8.01 11.59 -23.83
CA GLU A 158 9.26 11.76 -23.09
C GLU A 158 9.30 10.84 -21.87
N LEU A 159 10.46 10.25 -21.61
CA LEU A 159 10.74 9.55 -20.36
C LEU A 159 11.24 10.56 -19.34
N VAL A 160 10.45 10.77 -18.28
CA VAL A 160 10.76 11.63 -17.15
C VAL A 160 11.14 10.75 -15.96
N GLU A 161 12.37 10.90 -15.50
CA GLU A 161 12.89 10.25 -14.30
C GLU A 161 12.57 11.08 -13.05
N PHE A 162 12.60 10.45 -11.87
CA PHE A 162 12.45 11.13 -10.59
C PHE A 162 13.42 12.32 -10.48
N GLY A 163 12.91 13.53 -10.26
CA GLY A 163 13.72 14.74 -10.14
C GLY A 163 14.07 15.42 -11.48
N ALA A 164 13.64 14.90 -12.63
CA ALA A 164 13.87 15.53 -13.91
C ALA A 164 13.14 16.89 -14.06
N ASN A 165 13.67 17.80 -14.87
CA ASN A 165 13.08 19.13 -14.99
C ASN A 165 11.89 19.15 -15.99
N ILE A 166 10.67 19.31 -15.47
CA ILE A 166 9.44 19.50 -16.26
C ILE A 166 8.92 20.95 -16.22
N GLY A 167 9.76 21.89 -15.78
CA GLY A 167 9.53 23.33 -15.87
C GLY A 167 8.84 23.97 -14.65
N TYR A 168 8.65 23.23 -13.55
CA TYR A 168 8.12 23.82 -12.32
C TYR A 168 9.02 24.94 -11.79
N ASN A 169 8.39 25.90 -11.12
CA ASN A 169 9.05 26.91 -10.30
C ASN A 169 9.13 26.36 -8.87
N SER A 170 10.05 25.41 -8.66
CA SER A 170 10.15 24.63 -7.42
C SER A 170 10.49 25.51 -6.20
N SER A 171 10.27 24.95 -5.01
CA SER A 171 10.67 25.57 -3.75
C SER A 171 12.17 25.88 -3.71
N THR A 172 12.58 26.86 -2.91
CA THR A 172 14.02 27.09 -2.65
C THR A 172 14.57 26.20 -1.55
N GLU A 173 13.70 25.48 -0.84
CA GLU A 173 14.10 24.54 0.21
C GLU A 173 14.55 23.22 -0.43
N ASN A 174 15.83 22.87 -0.25
CA ASN A 174 16.53 21.68 -0.76
C ASN A 174 16.64 21.56 -2.30
N CYS A 175 15.68 22.07 -3.08
CA CYS A 175 15.61 21.84 -4.52
C CYS A 175 16.87 22.23 -5.32
N PRO A 176 17.54 23.37 -5.03
CA PRO A 176 18.78 23.72 -5.72
C PRO A 176 19.95 22.77 -5.45
N ASP A 177 19.95 22.11 -4.29
CA ASP A 177 21.09 21.34 -3.76
C ASP A 177 20.91 19.83 -3.93
N THR A 178 19.67 19.33 -3.81
CA THR A 178 19.32 17.90 -3.95
C THR A 178 18.67 17.58 -5.31
N GLY A 179 18.65 18.57 -6.21
CA GLY A 179 18.73 18.39 -7.66
C GLY A 179 17.47 17.95 -8.40
N GLY A 180 16.30 18.23 -7.84
CA GLY A 180 15.01 18.10 -8.54
C GLY A 180 14.40 19.43 -9.03
N ASP A 181 15.16 20.51 -9.11
CA ASP A 181 14.62 21.83 -9.48
C ASP A 181 13.94 21.79 -10.86
N GLY A 182 12.65 22.11 -10.88
CA GLY A 182 11.76 21.97 -12.04
C GLY A 182 10.94 20.68 -12.10
N TYR A 183 11.19 19.70 -11.23
CA TYR A 183 10.35 18.50 -11.06
C TYR A 183 9.24 18.70 -10.03
N TRP A 184 9.56 19.39 -8.94
CA TRP A 184 8.68 19.53 -7.78
C TRP A 184 7.86 20.82 -7.90
N PRO A 185 6.55 20.78 -7.62
CA PRO A 185 5.72 21.98 -7.64
C PRO A 185 6.20 23.01 -6.59
N PRO A 186 5.80 24.29 -6.72
CA PRO A 186 5.99 25.23 -5.62
C PRO A 186 5.22 24.76 -4.40
N GLY A 187 5.85 24.80 -3.23
CA GLY A 187 5.25 24.29 -2.00
C GLY A 187 6.33 23.69 -1.07
N PRO A 188 6.15 22.45 -0.59
CA PRO A 188 7.12 21.78 0.28
C PRO A 188 8.54 21.78 -0.29
N GLY A 189 9.52 21.63 0.59
CA GLY A 189 10.91 21.45 0.19
C GLY A 189 11.10 20.17 -0.63
N CYS A 190 12.10 20.16 -1.49
CA CYS A 190 12.40 18.97 -2.27
C CYS A 190 12.91 17.82 -1.40
N PRO A 191 12.71 16.57 -1.84
CA PRO A 191 13.33 15.41 -1.21
C PRO A 191 14.83 15.57 -1.08
N THR A 192 15.37 15.02 0.00
CA THR A 192 16.80 14.87 0.20
C THR A 192 17.11 13.39 0.33
N LYS A 193 18.36 13.00 0.08
CA LYS A 193 18.79 11.63 0.31
C LYS A 193 18.60 11.28 1.79
N GLN A 194 17.71 10.34 2.09
CA GLN A 194 17.54 9.77 3.41
C GLN A 194 18.23 8.38 3.46
N THR A 195 18.37 7.85 4.66
CA THR A 195 18.65 6.43 4.86
C THR A 195 17.58 5.94 5.81
N VAL A 196 16.77 5.01 5.31
CA VAL A 196 15.67 4.38 6.02
C VAL A 196 16.15 3.01 6.46
N GLU A 197 16.04 2.77 7.77
CA GLU A 197 16.20 1.45 8.38
C GLU A 197 14.87 1.07 9.01
N ALA A 198 14.20 0.08 8.46
CA ALA A 198 12.88 -0.36 8.92
C ALA A 198 12.93 -1.81 9.40
N TYR A 199 12.27 -2.08 10.54
CA TYR A 199 12.05 -3.43 11.04
C TYR A 199 10.56 -3.72 10.98
N ILE A 200 10.18 -4.66 10.11
CA ILE A 200 8.79 -5.09 9.93
C ILE A 200 8.65 -6.45 10.57
N VAL A 201 7.75 -6.61 11.55
CA VAL A 201 7.58 -7.91 12.21
C VAL A 201 7.03 -8.94 11.22
N ASN A 202 7.59 -10.14 11.22
CA ASN A 202 7.20 -11.19 10.27
C ASN A 202 5.85 -11.84 10.64
N GLU A 203 5.51 -11.84 11.92
CA GLU A 203 4.29 -12.41 12.48
C GLU A 203 3.55 -11.32 13.26
N PRO A 204 2.74 -10.49 12.59
CA PRO A 204 2.02 -9.40 13.25
C PRO A 204 0.99 -9.96 14.23
N THR A 205 0.78 -9.22 15.33
CA THR A 205 -0.19 -9.56 16.37
C THR A 205 -1.31 -8.52 16.35
N GLU A 206 -2.55 -8.98 16.29
CA GLU A 206 -3.73 -8.11 16.37
C GLU A 206 -3.85 -7.48 17.77
N LEU A 207 -4.25 -6.21 17.84
CA LEU A 207 -4.54 -5.53 19.10
C LEU A 207 -5.65 -6.23 19.89
N ALA A 208 -5.58 -6.16 21.22
CA ALA A 208 -6.71 -6.57 22.05
C ALA A 208 -7.94 -5.67 21.81
N GLU A 209 -9.15 -6.21 22.03
CA GLU A 209 -10.42 -5.53 21.72
C GLU A 209 -10.60 -4.17 22.43
N ASP A 210 -9.96 -3.95 23.58
CA ASP A 210 -10.00 -2.70 24.34
C ASP A 210 -8.79 -1.78 24.09
N GLU A 211 -7.86 -2.19 23.22
CA GLU A 211 -6.68 -1.40 22.86
C GLU A 211 -6.88 -0.64 21.55
N VAL A 212 -6.26 0.53 21.47
CA VAL A 212 -6.32 1.41 20.31
C VAL A 212 -4.92 1.92 20.00
N CYS A 213 -4.54 1.82 18.73
CA CYS A 213 -3.29 2.36 18.21
C CYS A 213 -3.60 3.31 17.04
N GLU A 214 -3.65 4.61 17.32
CA GLU A 214 -3.89 5.61 16.28
C GLU A 214 -2.64 5.77 15.39
N THR A 215 -2.85 6.01 14.10
CA THR A 215 -1.79 6.31 13.13
C THR A 215 -1.29 7.74 13.30
N GLY A 216 0.02 7.93 13.44
CA GLY A 216 0.64 9.25 13.53
C GLY A 216 0.84 9.94 12.18
N LEU A 217 1.18 11.23 12.19
CA LEU A 217 1.48 12.05 11.00
C LEU A 217 2.85 11.76 10.36
N GLY A 218 3.61 10.79 10.88
CA GLY A 218 4.90 10.38 10.33
C GLY A 218 4.80 9.13 9.48
N THR A 219 5.92 8.43 9.32
CA THR A 219 5.99 7.17 8.58
C THR A 219 5.24 6.07 9.32
N ILE A 220 4.15 5.61 8.72
CA ILE A 220 3.27 4.54 9.23
C ILE A 220 3.37 3.24 8.42
N GLY A 221 4.10 3.29 7.31
CA GLY A 221 4.38 2.13 6.47
C GLY A 221 5.55 2.40 5.53
N LEU A 222 5.97 1.35 4.83
CA LEU A 222 7.04 1.40 3.84
C LEU A 222 6.57 0.71 2.56
N MET A 223 6.66 1.41 1.43
CA MET A 223 6.41 0.82 0.12
C MET A 223 7.55 -0.12 -0.28
N VAL A 224 7.27 -1.08 -1.16
CA VAL A 224 8.26 -2.08 -1.60
C VAL A 224 9.47 -1.52 -2.35
N ASN A 225 9.42 -0.26 -2.80
CA ASN A 225 10.56 0.50 -3.32
C ASN A 225 11.27 1.35 -2.26
N GLY A 226 10.93 1.19 -0.98
CA GLY A 226 11.53 1.92 0.13
C GLY A 226 10.99 3.34 0.33
N ALA A 227 10.01 3.80 -0.44
CA ALA A 227 9.36 5.09 -0.18
C ALA A 227 8.47 5.02 1.07
N ALA A 228 8.47 6.08 1.88
CA ALA A 228 7.69 6.13 3.09
C ALA A 228 6.19 6.28 2.81
N ILE A 229 5.37 5.73 3.70
CA ILE A 229 3.92 5.88 3.71
C ILE A 229 3.54 6.74 4.91
N PHE A 230 2.89 7.87 4.65
CA PHE A 230 2.32 8.72 5.70
C PHE A 230 0.81 8.48 5.80
N ASN A 231 0.22 8.88 6.92
CA ASN A 231 -1.20 8.67 7.16
C ASN A 231 -2.10 9.57 6.28
N TRP A 232 -3.40 9.49 6.51
CA TRP A 232 -4.43 10.20 5.74
C TRP A 232 -4.35 11.74 5.83
N GLY A 233 -3.65 12.31 6.82
CA GLY A 233 -3.70 13.73 7.15
C GLY A 233 -2.50 14.53 6.63
N ASP A 234 -2.70 15.82 6.35
CA ASP A 234 -1.63 16.78 6.01
C ASP A 234 -1.02 17.47 7.26
N GLY A 235 -1.52 17.12 8.45
CA GLY A 235 -1.14 17.73 9.72
C GLY A 235 -1.78 19.09 10.03
N MET A 236 -2.68 19.56 9.17
CA MET A 236 -3.40 20.82 9.31
C MET A 236 -4.88 20.61 9.63
N SER A 237 -5.49 21.65 10.19
CA SER A 237 -6.92 21.65 10.53
C SER A 237 -7.51 23.05 10.44
N TYR A 238 -8.84 23.12 10.36
CA TYR A 238 -9.61 24.35 10.39
C TYR A 238 -10.25 24.58 11.77
N GLY A 239 -10.41 25.85 12.13
CA GLY A 239 -11.10 26.27 13.35
C GLY A 239 -10.28 25.98 14.62
N THR A 240 -10.91 25.35 15.60
CA THR A 240 -10.32 25.02 16.90
C THR A 240 -9.57 23.68 16.91
N ASN A 241 -8.89 23.36 15.80
CA ASN A 241 -8.32 22.04 15.52
C ASN A 241 -9.36 20.91 15.60
N GLU A 242 -10.51 21.13 14.97
CA GLU A 242 -11.62 20.17 14.98
C GLU A 242 -11.87 19.58 13.60
N TRP A 243 -11.52 20.29 12.53
CA TRP A 243 -11.73 19.85 11.15
C TRP A 243 -10.38 19.55 10.50
N TYR A 244 -9.94 18.29 10.52
CA TYR A 244 -8.61 17.89 10.05
C TYR A 244 -8.61 17.63 8.56
N ASN A 245 -7.69 18.26 7.82
CA ASN A 245 -7.66 18.10 6.37
C ASN A 245 -7.15 16.70 6.00
N LEU A 246 -7.68 16.15 4.91
CA LEU A 246 -7.12 14.96 4.29
C LEU A 246 -6.08 15.35 3.23
N ALA A 247 -4.88 14.78 3.33
CA ALA A 247 -3.75 15.09 2.45
C ALA A 247 -4.06 14.94 0.95
N PRO A 248 -4.77 13.88 0.48
CA PRO A 248 -5.05 13.75 -0.96
C PRO A 248 -5.84 14.91 -1.57
N PHE A 249 -6.59 15.67 -0.76
CA PHE A 249 -7.36 16.82 -1.22
C PHE A 249 -6.63 18.14 -0.97
N ALA A 250 -6.03 18.30 0.21
CA ALA A 250 -5.33 19.53 0.60
C ALA A 250 -3.99 19.71 -0.13
N GLU A 251 -3.32 18.61 -0.47
CA GLU A 251 -1.97 18.59 -1.04
C GLU A 251 -1.95 18.15 -2.51
N GLN A 252 -3.12 18.05 -3.17
CA GLN A 252 -3.24 17.59 -4.56
C GLN A 252 -2.37 18.39 -5.57
N TYR A 253 -1.96 19.60 -5.20
CA TYR A 253 -1.10 20.47 -5.99
C TYR A 253 0.35 20.49 -5.51
N ASP A 254 0.66 19.85 -4.40
CA ASP A 254 1.97 19.89 -3.71
C ASP A 254 2.78 18.62 -4.00
N VAL A 255 2.16 17.65 -4.67
CA VAL A 255 2.74 16.40 -5.12
C VAL A 255 3.34 16.46 -6.53
N GLY A 256 4.38 15.67 -6.75
CA GLY A 256 4.93 15.43 -8.09
C GLY A 256 4.03 14.54 -8.95
N ILE A 257 4.47 14.23 -10.18
CA ILE A 257 3.71 13.42 -11.15
C ILE A 257 3.37 12.00 -10.66
N CYS A 258 4.06 11.51 -9.64
CA CYS A 258 3.80 10.21 -9.01
C CYS A 258 2.95 10.31 -7.74
N GLY A 259 2.38 11.47 -7.40
CA GLY A 259 1.51 11.60 -6.24
C GLY A 259 2.23 11.54 -4.89
N GLY A 260 3.53 11.83 -4.85
CA GLY A 260 4.31 11.93 -3.62
C GLY A 260 5.06 13.26 -3.54
N HIS A 261 5.50 13.61 -2.34
CA HIS A 261 6.23 14.83 -2.01
C HIS A 261 7.15 14.61 -0.82
N ALA A 262 7.76 15.67 -0.28
CA ALA A 262 8.64 15.53 0.87
C ALA A 262 8.27 16.43 2.05
N ALA A 263 8.47 15.89 3.25
CA ALA A 263 8.42 16.61 4.51
C ALA A 263 9.75 16.40 5.23
N ASN A 264 10.41 17.50 5.64
CA ASN A 264 11.77 17.46 6.20
C ASN A 264 12.79 16.70 5.33
N GLY A 265 12.57 16.66 4.01
CA GLY A 265 13.41 15.94 3.05
C GLY A 265 13.06 14.46 2.85
N GLU A 266 12.18 13.86 3.65
CA GLU A 266 11.73 12.48 3.46
C GLU A 266 10.63 12.41 2.39
N TYR A 267 10.90 11.70 1.30
CA TYR A 267 9.91 11.45 0.25
C TYR A 267 8.88 10.41 0.70
N HIS A 268 7.60 10.75 0.55
CA HIS A 268 6.51 9.89 1.00
C HIS A 268 5.24 10.05 0.15
N HIS A 269 4.33 9.11 0.35
CA HIS A 269 2.98 9.11 -0.22
C HIS A 269 1.92 9.10 0.88
N HIS A 270 0.79 9.77 0.61
CA HIS A 270 -0.43 9.73 1.44
C HIS A 270 -1.56 8.91 0.79
N PHE A 271 -1.38 8.49 -0.46
CA PHE A 271 -2.40 7.81 -1.25
C PHE A 271 -1.76 7.06 -2.43
N TYR A 272 -2.61 6.40 -3.22
CA TYR A 272 -2.25 5.64 -4.40
C TYR A 272 -1.33 6.39 -5.38
N THR A 273 -0.28 5.68 -5.81
CA THR A 273 0.67 6.11 -6.84
C THR A 273 0.60 5.16 -8.04
N SER A 274 0.23 5.71 -9.19
CA SER A 274 0.24 4.98 -10.46
C SER A 274 1.66 4.63 -10.92
N CYS A 275 2.68 5.36 -10.45
CA CYS A 275 4.06 5.06 -10.75
C CYS A 275 4.50 3.73 -10.13
N LEU A 276 4.14 3.47 -8.86
CA LEU A 276 4.42 2.18 -8.24
C LEU A 276 3.55 1.07 -8.85
N ALA A 277 2.28 1.35 -9.16
CA ALA A 277 1.41 0.40 -9.86
C ALA A 277 2.04 -0.09 -11.16
N THR A 278 2.56 0.84 -11.97
CA THR A 278 3.25 0.52 -13.22
C THR A 278 4.51 -0.32 -12.99
N LEU A 279 5.29 -0.03 -11.95
CA LEU A 279 6.49 -0.81 -11.60
C LEU A 279 6.14 -2.23 -11.15
N LEU A 280 5.03 -2.41 -10.44
CA LEU A 280 4.55 -3.70 -9.97
C LEU A 280 3.76 -4.47 -11.03
N GLY A 281 3.47 -3.84 -12.18
CA GLY A 281 2.62 -4.42 -13.22
C GLY A 281 1.17 -4.59 -12.78
N ASP A 282 0.69 -3.78 -11.82
CA ASP A 282 -0.69 -3.80 -11.37
C ASP A 282 -1.58 -3.13 -12.41
N ALA A 283 -2.18 -3.94 -13.28
CA ALA A 283 -3.12 -3.51 -14.31
C ALA A 283 -4.59 -3.60 -13.84
N GLY A 284 -4.82 -4.09 -12.62
CA GLY A 284 -6.15 -4.36 -12.09
C GLY A 284 -6.87 -5.56 -12.72
N ASP A 285 -6.13 -6.48 -13.34
CA ASP A 285 -6.65 -7.71 -13.97
C ASP A 285 -6.60 -8.95 -13.05
N ASP A 286 -6.14 -8.77 -11.81
CA ASP A 286 -6.06 -9.78 -10.76
C ASP A 286 -6.13 -9.08 -9.38
N HIS A 287 -6.08 -9.86 -8.29
CA HIS A 287 -5.82 -9.28 -6.97
C HIS A 287 -4.48 -8.52 -7.03
N SER A 288 -4.47 -7.27 -6.57
CA SER A 288 -3.30 -6.42 -6.62
C SER A 288 -2.07 -7.10 -6.00
N PRO A 289 -0.85 -6.78 -6.47
CA PRO A 289 0.39 -7.22 -5.84
C PRO A 289 0.62 -6.48 -4.52
N LEU A 290 1.67 -6.89 -3.80
CA LEU A 290 2.06 -6.22 -2.57
C LEU A 290 2.71 -4.86 -2.88
N TYR A 291 2.18 -3.80 -2.29
CA TYR A 291 2.69 -2.44 -2.41
C TYR A 291 3.61 -2.04 -1.27
N GLY A 292 3.49 -2.68 -0.11
CA GLY A 292 4.30 -2.36 1.06
C GLY A 292 3.89 -3.12 2.30
N PHE A 293 4.36 -2.63 3.45
CA PHE A 293 3.99 -3.11 4.77
C PHE A 293 3.71 -1.93 5.69
N ALA A 294 2.72 -2.09 6.56
CA ALA A 294 2.45 -1.16 7.64
C ALA A 294 3.44 -1.38 8.81
N ALA A 295 3.56 -0.39 9.67
CA ALA A 295 4.45 -0.43 10.83
C ALA A 295 4.07 -1.50 11.87
N ASP A 296 2.81 -1.96 11.87
CA ASP A 296 2.32 -3.07 12.69
C ASP A 296 2.64 -4.45 12.09
N GLY A 297 3.30 -4.50 10.93
CA GLY A 297 3.75 -5.72 10.26
C GLY A 297 2.80 -6.28 9.22
N TYR A 298 1.54 -5.80 9.15
CA TYR A 298 0.61 -6.32 8.18
C TYR A 298 0.94 -5.85 6.74
N PRO A 299 0.73 -6.71 5.73
CA PRO A 299 0.98 -6.36 4.34
C PRO A 299 -0.02 -5.30 3.83
N LEU A 300 0.42 -4.44 2.91
CA LEU A 300 -0.41 -3.49 2.16
C LEU A 300 -0.43 -3.88 0.68
N TYR A 301 -1.62 -4.20 0.16
CA TYR A 301 -1.85 -4.50 -1.24
C TYR A 301 -2.40 -3.29 -2.01
N GLY A 302 -2.29 -3.35 -3.34
CA GLY A 302 -2.89 -2.37 -4.24
C GLY A 302 -4.43 -2.35 -4.19
N PRO A 303 -5.08 -1.57 -5.06
CA PRO A 303 -6.51 -1.28 -4.91
C PRO A 303 -7.48 -2.34 -5.40
N TYR A 304 -7.01 -3.43 -6.01
CA TYR A 304 -7.87 -4.47 -6.58
C TYR A 304 -7.91 -5.70 -5.68
N GLU A 305 -9.12 -6.11 -5.30
CA GLU A 305 -9.39 -7.40 -4.62
C GLU A 305 -9.36 -8.56 -5.64
N SER A 306 -9.81 -8.28 -6.86
CA SER A 306 -9.77 -9.23 -7.98
C SER A 306 -9.88 -8.50 -9.31
N ASP A 307 -9.88 -9.23 -10.42
CA ASP A 307 -10.04 -8.72 -11.80
C ASP A 307 -11.14 -7.65 -11.91
N GLU A 308 -10.71 -6.43 -12.20
CA GLU A 308 -11.51 -5.20 -12.32
C GLU A 308 -12.38 -4.87 -11.09
N GLN A 309 -12.14 -5.49 -9.94
CA GLN A 309 -12.89 -5.27 -8.70
C GLN A 309 -12.02 -4.56 -7.66
N LEU A 310 -12.35 -3.29 -7.39
CA LEU A 310 -11.73 -2.52 -6.33
C LEU A 310 -12.07 -3.07 -4.94
N ALA A 311 -11.10 -3.03 -4.04
CA ALA A 311 -11.33 -3.12 -2.60
C ALA A 311 -12.19 -1.93 -2.15
N VAL A 312 -13.23 -2.20 -1.36
CA VAL A 312 -14.28 -1.27 -0.99
C VAL A 312 -14.09 -0.86 0.47
N SER A 313 -13.71 0.39 0.68
CA SER A 313 -13.59 0.95 2.03
C SER A 313 -14.91 0.82 2.80
N GLY A 314 -14.83 0.36 4.05
CA GLY A 314 -15.95 0.37 5.00
C GLY A 314 -16.32 1.79 5.50
N TRP A 315 -15.51 2.79 5.16
CA TRP A 315 -15.76 4.19 5.50
C TRP A 315 -16.66 4.88 4.47
N GLN A 316 -17.54 5.75 4.96
CA GLN A 316 -18.52 6.47 4.16
C GLN A 316 -18.49 7.96 4.46
N LYS A 317 -18.82 8.77 3.45
CA LYS A 317 -19.02 10.22 3.62
C LYS A 317 -20.34 10.51 4.32
N ARG A 318 -20.36 11.53 5.18
CA ARG A 318 -21.54 11.98 5.90
C ARG A 318 -22.45 12.80 4.99
N ASP A 319 -23.76 12.51 5.05
CA ASP A 319 -24.76 13.41 4.47
C ASP A 319 -25.17 14.48 5.51
N TYR A 320 -24.64 15.69 5.37
CA TYR A 320 -24.97 16.80 6.26
C TYR A 320 -26.45 17.22 6.22
N ALA A 321 -27.17 16.91 5.14
CA ALA A 321 -28.61 17.19 5.03
C ALA A 321 -29.48 16.18 5.79
N ALA A 322 -28.92 15.02 6.16
CA ALA A 322 -29.63 13.98 6.89
C ALA A 322 -30.01 14.42 8.31
N ALA A 323 -30.88 13.63 8.94
CA ALA A 323 -31.25 13.88 10.33
C ALA A 323 -30.03 13.66 11.25
N THR A 324 -30.02 14.31 12.42
CA THR A 324 -28.96 14.12 13.42
C THR A 324 -28.88 12.69 13.94
N THR A 325 -29.99 11.95 13.89
CA THR A 325 -30.03 10.51 14.19
C THR A 325 -29.41 9.63 13.11
N GLU A 326 -29.12 10.19 11.95
CA GLU A 326 -28.48 9.55 10.79
C GLU A 326 -27.05 10.11 10.58
N GLY A 327 -26.52 10.84 11.56
CA GLY A 327 -25.18 11.46 11.52
C GLY A 327 -25.07 12.77 10.74
N GLY A 328 -26.17 13.29 10.20
CA GLY A 328 -26.23 14.63 9.58
C GLY A 328 -26.31 15.77 10.60
N CYS A 329 -26.27 17.02 10.14
CA CYS A 329 -26.45 18.20 11.00
C CYS A 329 -27.82 18.87 10.81
N GLY A 330 -28.70 18.29 9.99
CA GLY A 330 -30.06 18.79 9.73
C GLY A 330 -30.14 19.99 8.79
N THR A 331 -29.00 20.57 8.39
CA THR A 331 -28.93 21.61 7.35
C THR A 331 -27.94 21.21 6.27
N ALA A 332 -28.46 21.09 5.04
CA ALA A 332 -27.66 20.69 3.88
C ALA A 332 -26.47 21.64 3.66
N GLY A 333 -25.27 21.08 3.60
CA GLY A 333 -24.04 21.80 3.30
C GLY A 333 -23.40 22.55 4.48
N GLU A 334 -23.96 22.46 5.69
CA GLU A 334 -23.43 23.15 6.86
C GLU A 334 -22.67 22.19 7.80
N ARG A 335 -21.40 22.49 8.05
CA ARG A 335 -20.52 21.76 8.98
C ARG A 335 -20.66 22.31 10.40
N THR A 336 -21.84 22.16 11.00
CA THR A 336 -22.18 22.71 12.33
C THR A 336 -22.14 21.68 13.45
N CYS A 337 -21.89 20.41 13.13
CA CYS A 337 -21.86 19.31 14.08
C CYS A 337 -20.83 18.24 13.70
N VAL A 338 -20.29 17.56 14.71
CA VAL A 338 -19.38 16.42 14.59
C VAL A 338 -20.02 15.16 15.18
N LEU A 339 -19.58 13.99 14.72
CA LEU A 339 -20.03 12.72 15.31
C LEU A 339 -19.49 12.60 16.74
N VAL A 340 -20.30 12.05 17.65
CA VAL A 340 -19.83 11.70 19.00
C VAL A 340 -18.74 10.63 18.92
N ASN A 341 -18.93 9.66 18.02
CA ASN A 341 -18.02 8.58 17.75
C ASN A 341 -18.06 8.25 16.25
N GLN A 342 -16.97 8.49 15.52
CA GLN A 342 -16.92 8.20 14.08
C GLN A 342 -16.98 6.71 13.74
N TYR A 343 -16.77 5.83 14.73
CA TYR A 343 -16.87 4.38 14.59
C TYR A 343 -18.25 3.84 14.95
N ASP A 344 -19.12 4.65 15.58
CA ASP A 344 -20.51 4.29 15.90
C ASP A 344 -21.44 5.49 15.70
N ILE A 345 -22.00 5.58 14.49
CA ILE A 345 -22.92 6.65 14.10
C ILE A 345 -24.21 6.68 14.96
N SER A 346 -24.54 5.58 15.64
CA SER A 346 -25.75 5.49 16.48
C SER A 346 -25.64 6.34 17.76
N GLU A 347 -24.42 6.71 18.16
CA GLU A 347 -24.17 7.66 19.25
C GLU A 347 -24.57 9.10 18.89
N GLY A 348 -24.81 9.38 17.60
CA GLY A 348 -25.32 10.65 17.10
C GLY A 348 -24.25 11.74 16.97
N VAL A 349 -24.69 12.99 17.03
CA VAL A 349 -23.86 14.18 16.81
C VAL A 349 -23.91 15.15 17.98
N VAL A 350 -22.86 15.95 18.11
CA VAL A 350 -22.79 17.12 19.01
C VAL A 350 -22.44 18.36 18.20
N ASP A 351 -22.83 19.53 18.70
CA ASP A 351 -22.46 20.81 18.09
C ASP A 351 -20.94 20.92 17.97
N ALA A 352 -20.47 21.37 16.82
CA ALA A 352 -19.06 21.64 16.59
C ALA A 352 -18.58 22.75 17.54
N THR A 353 -17.37 22.60 18.08
CA THR A 353 -16.73 23.67 18.88
C THR A 353 -16.39 24.89 18.02
N SER A 354 -16.13 24.66 16.73
CA SER A 354 -16.06 25.69 15.70
C SER A 354 -16.69 25.15 14.42
N ASP A 355 -17.74 25.81 13.92
CA ASP A 355 -18.31 25.46 12.61
C ASP A 355 -17.23 25.36 11.53
N GLY A 356 -17.23 24.25 10.81
CA GLY A 356 -16.35 24.03 9.67
C GLY A 356 -16.79 24.83 8.45
N PRO A 357 -15.96 24.90 7.40
CA PRO A 357 -16.35 25.56 6.16
C PRO A 357 -17.57 24.87 5.55
N THR A 358 -18.53 25.64 5.06
CA THR A 358 -19.69 25.07 4.35
C THR A 358 -19.24 24.28 3.11
N ILE A 359 -20.00 23.27 2.70
CA ILE A 359 -19.64 22.44 1.54
C ILE A 359 -19.50 23.32 0.29
N GLY A 360 -18.31 23.28 -0.32
CA GLY A 360 -17.96 24.10 -1.48
C GLY A 360 -17.40 25.49 -1.15
N GLN A 361 -17.34 25.88 0.12
CA GLN A 361 -16.64 27.10 0.54
C GLN A 361 -15.16 27.02 0.14
N SER A 362 -14.64 28.12 -0.40
CA SER A 362 -13.21 28.20 -0.72
C SER A 362 -12.36 28.19 0.57
N VAL A 363 -11.42 27.26 0.61
CA VAL A 363 -10.36 27.16 1.62
C VAL A 363 -9.00 27.31 0.95
N SER A 364 -7.99 27.69 1.74
CA SER A 364 -6.62 27.83 1.26
C SER A 364 -5.78 26.63 1.68
N THR A 365 -5.06 26.03 0.74
CA THR A 365 -4.03 25.02 1.01
C THR A 365 -2.75 25.68 1.53
N LEU A 366 -1.80 24.88 2.04
CA LEU A 366 -0.48 25.38 2.46
C LEU A 366 0.30 26.02 1.30
N SER A 367 0.20 25.47 0.09
CA SER A 367 0.76 26.08 -1.13
C SER A 367 0.04 27.34 -1.61
N GLY A 368 -1.01 27.77 -0.91
CA GLY A 368 -1.80 28.95 -1.23
C GLY A 368 -2.72 28.76 -2.43
N ASN A 369 -3.04 27.52 -2.80
CA ASN A 369 -4.13 27.24 -3.73
C ASN A 369 -5.46 27.50 -3.03
N SER A 370 -6.45 28.02 -3.76
CA SER A 370 -7.81 28.16 -3.26
C SER A 370 -8.67 27.07 -3.88
N ILE A 371 -9.16 26.17 -3.04
CA ILE A 371 -9.95 25.00 -3.46
C ILE A 371 -11.28 24.96 -2.70
N PRO A 372 -12.35 24.42 -3.30
CA PRO A 372 -13.60 24.22 -2.59
C PRO A 372 -13.44 23.10 -1.53
N ALA A 373 -13.86 23.37 -0.30
CA ALA A 373 -14.01 22.36 0.75
C ALA A 373 -15.24 21.48 0.45
N THR A 374 -15.10 20.59 -0.52
CA THR A 374 -16.13 19.61 -0.93
C THR A 374 -16.44 18.62 0.18
N ASP A 375 -17.47 17.82 -0.01
CA ASP A 375 -17.75 16.70 0.89
C ASP A 375 -16.60 15.68 0.88
N GLY A 376 -16.20 15.25 2.08
CA GLY A 376 -15.05 14.39 2.30
C GLY A 376 -13.70 15.09 2.28
N TYR A 377 -13.64 16.41 2.48
CA TYR A 377 -12.38 17.17 2.57
C TYR A 377 -11.71 17.02 3.93
N TYR A 378 -12.50 16.82 4.98
CA TYR A 378 -12.05 16.67 6.36
C TYR A 378 -12.24 15.25 6.86
N LEU A 379 -11.47 14.83 7.87
CA LEU A 379 -11.70 13.55 8.57
C LEU A 379 -13.13 13.46 9.12
N GLU A 380 -13.63 14.56 9.68
CA GLU A 380 -14.94 14.67 10.33
C GLU A 380 -16.11 14.56 9.35
N ASP A 381 -15.83 14.55 8.04
CA ASP A 381 -16.80 14.24 7.00
C ASP A 381 -17.01 12.71 6.83
N TYR A 382 -16.27 11.85 7.54
CA TYR A 382 -16.32 10.39 7.39
C TYR A 382 -16.79 9.67 8.66
N TYR A 383 -17.34 8.47 8.46
CA TYR A 383 -17.65 7.52 9.52
C TYR A 383 -17.46 6.09 9.02
N TYR A 384 -17.18 5.17 9.94
CA TYR A 384 -17.19 3.75 9.64
C TYR A 384 -18.63 3.22 9.65
N ALA A 385 -19.07 2.68 8.52
CA ALA A 385 -20.46 2.25 8.35
C ALA A 385 -20.79 0.91 9.01
N GLN A 386 -19.80 0.18 9.54
CA GLN A 386 -19.95 -1.15 10.13
C GLN A 386 -20.66 -2.14 9.16
N ALA A 387 -20.36 -2.03 7.87
CA ALA A 387 -20.83 -3.00 6.88
C ALA A 387 -20.21 -4.37 7.16
N GLU A 388 -20.90 -5.45 6.77
CA GLU A 388 -20.36 -6.80 6.91
C GLU A 388 -19.11 -6.97 6.03
N VAL A 389 -17.96 -7.21 6.66
CA VAL A 389 -16.66 -7.39 6.01
C VAL A 389 -16.64 -8.73 5.26
N THR A 390 -16.98 -8.70 3.98
CA THR A 390 -17.05 -9.87 3.10
C THR A 390 -16.62 -9.50 1.68
N GLY A 391 -15.90 -10.42 1.01
CA GLY A 391 -15.32 -10.15 -0.31
C GLY A 391 -14.48 -8.88 -0.28
N ALA A 392 -14.69 -7.99 -1.24
CA ALA A 392 -13.94 -6.73 -1.36
C ALA A 392 -14.20 -5.70 -0.24
N VAL A 393 -15.18 -5.91 0.65
CA VAL A 393 -15.46 -4.92 1.72
C VAL A 393 -14.38 -5.00 2.79
N LEU A 394 -13.84 -3.83 3.14
CA LEU A 394 -12.79 -3.65 4.14
C LEU A 394 -13.37 -3.20 5.49
N ASP A 395 -12.64 -3.49 6.56
CA ASP A 395 -12.96 -3.11 7.94
C ASP A 395 -12.59 -1.64 8.25
N GLU A 396 -12.74 -1.26 9.52
CA GLU A 396 -12.42 0.08 10.02
C GLU A 396 -10.92 0.46 9.90
N HIS A 397 -10.04 -0.53 9.82
CA HIS A 397 -8.60 -0.34 9.65
C HIS A 397 -8.19 -0.29 8.18
N ASN A 398 -9.15 -0.48 7.26
CA ASN A 398 -8.97 -0.51 5.82
C ASN A 398 -8.25 -1.77 5.31
N GLY A 399 -8.51 -2.90 5.97
CA GLY A 399 -8.06 -4.21 5.56
C GLY A 399 -9.14 -5.27 5.76
N HIS A 400 -8.80 -6.51 5.44
CA HIS A 400 -9.66 -7.67 5.69
C HIS A 400 -8.87 -8.98 5.64
N ASP A 401 -9.51 -10.08 6.04
CA ASP A 401 -9.07 -11.45 5.74
C ASP A 401 -10.24 -12.22 5.13
N THR A 402 -10.18 -12.45 3.82
CA THR A 402 -11.21 -13.20 3.08
C THR A 402 -10.97 -14.71 3.08
N ASN A 403 -10.01 -15.20 3.88
CA ASN A 403 -9.56 -16.58 3.95
C ASN A 403 -9.05 -17.13 2.61
N ASP A 404 -8.45 -16.24 1.81
CA ASP A 404 -7.87 -16.53 0.50
C ASP A 404 -6.42 -17.06 0.58
N GLY A 405 -5.86 -17.13 1.79
CA GLY A 405 -4.51 -17.58 2.08
C GLY A 405 -3.48 -16.45 2.22
N LYS A 406 -3.86 -15.18 2.10
CA LYS A 406 -2.99 -14.01 2.37
C LYS A 406 -3.00 -13.57 3.83
N GLY A 407 -3.99 -14.04 4.60
CA GLY A 407 -4.25 -13.56 5.96
C GLY A 407 -4.80 -12.14 5.94
N TYR A 408 -4.85 -11.50 7.11
CA TYR A 408 -5.25 -10.09 7.18
C TYR A 408 -4.25 -9.20 6.44
N HIS A 409 -4.77 -8.28 5.63
CA HIS A 409 -3.95 -7.30 4.93
C HIS A 409 -4.73 -6.01 4.65
N TYR A 410 -4.00 -4.91 4.57
CA TYR A 410 -4.52 -3.60 4.17
C TYR A 410 -4.63 -3.47 2.66
N HIS A 411 -5.48 -2.56 2.20
CA HIS A 411 -5.58 -2.16 0.81
C HIS A 411 -5.38 -0.66 0.61
N LEU A 412 -4.64 -0.29 -0.43
CA LEU A 412 -4.81 1.02 -1.05
C LEU A 412 -6.25 1.16 -1.53
N THR A 413 -6.93 2.27 -1.24
CA THR A 413 -8.35 2.39 -1.59
C THR A 413 -8.61 3.48 -2.61
N LEU A 414 -9.31 3.09 -3.68
CA LEU A 414 -9.78 3.97 -4.76
C LEU A 414 -11.31 3.86 -4.87
N SER A 415 -11.92 4.92 -5.38
CA SER A 415 -13.31 4.91 -5.87
C SER A 415 -13.32 5.28 -7.34
N GLU A 416 -14.18 4.63 -8.10
CA GLU A 416 -14.40 4.92 -9.51
C GLU A 416 -15.69 5.72 -9.71
N ASP A 417 -15.60 6.86 -10.38
CA ASP A 417 -16.76 7.57 -10.92
C ASP A 417 -16.54 7.87 -12.40
N ALA A 418 -17.44 7.37 -13.24
CA ALA A 418 -17.41 7.55 -14.70
C ALA A 418 -16.05 7.23 -15.36
N GLY A 419 -15.36 6.17 -14.90
CA GLY A 419 -14.03 5.77 -15.41
C GLY A 419 -12.86 6.55 -14.82
N VAL A 420 -13.10 7.43 -13.86
CA VAL A 420 -12.05 8.19 -13.15
C VAL A 420 -11.84 7.56 -11.78
N LEU A 421 -10.63 7.06 -11.55
CA LEU A 421 -10.21 6.58 -10.24
C LEU A 421 -9.75 7.75 -9.38
N THR A 422 -10.25 7.80 -8.15
CA THR A 422 -9.90 8.80 -7.14
C THR A 422 -9.57 8.12 -5.81
N PRO A 423 -8.63 8.65 -5.01
CA PRO A 423 -8.37 8.13 -3.67
C PRO A 423 -9.65 8.11 -2.82
N SER A 424 -9.92 6.97 -2.17
CA SER A 424 -11.03 6.78 -1.24
C SER A 424 -10.49 6.69 0.17
N PHE A 425 -11.08 7.43 1.12
CA PHE A 425 -10.66 7.38 2.52
C PHE A 425 -10.78 5.95 3.07
N PRO A 426 -9.81 5.46 3.87
CA PRO A 426 -8.63 6.15 4.42
C PRO A 426 -7.35 6.02 3.57
N PHE A 427 -7.49 5.67 2.30
CA PHE A 427 -6.46 5.67 1.26
C PHE A 427 -5.43 4.53 1.33
N MET A 428 -4.96 4.16 2.53
CA MET A 428 -4.00 3.05 2.76
C MET A 428 -4.28 2.32 4.07
N MET A 429 -3.81 2.84 5.20
CA MET A 429 -4.19 2.33 6.53
C MET A 429 -5.25 3.26 7.12
N GLY A 430 -6.18 2.69 7.88
CA GLY A 430 -7.18 3.45 8.62
C GLY A 430 -6.59 4.43 9.63
N PRO A 431 -7.44 5.27 10.26
CA PRO A 431 -6.97 6.12 11.36
C PRO A 431 -6.31 5.33 12.48
N ARG A 432 -6.64 4.05 12.63
CA ARG A 432 -6.05 3.10 13.59
C ARG A 432 -5.40 1.93 12.88
N PHE A 433 -4.24 1.50 13.38
CA PHE A 433 -3.66 0.21 13.03
C PHE A 433 -4.52 -0.95 13.56
N LYS A 434 -4.46 -2.07 12.86
CA LYS A 434 -5.02 -3.37 13.24
C LYS A 434 -4.15 -4.06 14.29
N GLY A 435 -2.84 -4.01 14.09
CA GLY A 435 -1.87 -4.73 14.90
C GLY A 435 -1.21 -3.90 15.99
N GLU A 436 -0.63 -4.60 16.96
CA GLU A 436 0.32 -4.04 17.91
C GLU A 436 1.53 -3.49 17.16
N ILE A 437 2.11 -2.38 17.63
CA ILE A 437 3.37 -1.86 17.12
C ILE A 437 4.52 -2.50 17.92
N PRO A 438 5.37 -3.34 17.31
CA PRO A 438 6.51 -3.93 18.01
C PRO A 438 7.53 -2.88 18.45
N ASP A 439 8.26 -3.14 19.54
CA ASP A 439 9.26 -2.21 20.11
C ASP A 439 10.33 -1.73 19.12
N ASN A 440 10.68 -2.57 18.13
CA ASN A 440 11.70 -2.26 17.12
C ASN A 440 11.13 -1.67 15.83
N SER A 441 9.81 -1.54 15.73
CA SER A 441 9.17 -0.96 14.54
C SER A 441 9.60 0.49 14.32
N PHE A 442 9.57 0.91 13.06
CA PHE A 442 9.84 2.28 12.65
C PHE A 442 8.65 3.23 12.89
N GLY A 443 7.45 2.68 13.12
CA GLY A 443 6.27 3.45 13.49
C GLY A 443 6.00 3.46 15.00
N SER A 444 4.97 4.18 15.41
CA SER A 444 4.52 4.22 16.81
C SER A 444 3.01 4.49 16.86
N CYS A 445 2.34 3.98 17.89
CA CYS A 445 0.97 4.38 18.19
C CYS A 445 0.95 5.84 18.64
N ASP A 446 0.12 6.65 18.00
CA ASP A 446 -0.20 7.96 18.55
C ASP A 446 -1.21 7.81 19.69
N THR A 447 -1.11 8.66 20.70
CA THR A 447 -1.92 8.59 21.94
C THR A 447 -3.28 9.29 21.82
N GLY A 448 -3.73 9.57 20.59
CA GLY A 448 -5.02 10.19 20.29
C GLY A 448 -4.93 11.60 19.73
N ALA A 449 -5.95 11.95 18.94
CA ALA A 449 -6.12 13.22 18.23
C ALA A 449 -5.87 14.43 19.14
N GLY A 450 -4.80 15.19 18.86
CA GLY A 450 -4.57 16.50 19.48
C GLY A 450 -3.17 16.80 20.03
N ALA A 451 -2.18 15.93 19.91
CA ALA A 451 -0.82 16.23 20.31
C ALA A 451 0.04 16.71 19.14
N GLY A 452 -0.21 17.95 18.70
CA GLY A 452 0.73 18.78 17.94
C GLY A 452 1.62 18.06 16.94
N GLY A 453 1.16 18.02 15.68
CA GLY A 453 2.08 17.91 14.56
C GLY A 453 3.25 18.90 14.69
N PRO A 454 4.37 18.67 14.00
CA PRO A 454 5.46 19.63 13.97
C PRO A 454 4.89 21.03 13.74
N PRO A 455 5.41 22.05 14.43
CA PRO A 455 4.80 23.38 14.44
C PRO A 455 4.55 23.85 13.00
N PRO A 456 3.46 24.62 12.75
CA PRO A 456 3.25 25.21 11.45
C PRO A 456 4.52 25.97 11.08
N ARG A 457 5.16 25.56 9.97
CA ARG A 457 6.30 26.31 9.44
C ARG A 457 5.78 27.39 8.47
N PRO A 458 6.40 28.58 8.54
CA PRO A 458 5.88 29.82 7.96
C PRO A 458 5.84 29.86 6.43
#